data_AF-A0A1L5NS64-F1
#
_entry.id   AF-A0A1L5NS64-F1
#
_cell.length_a   1.000
_cell.length_b   1.000
_cell.length_c   1.000
_cell.angle_alpha   90.00
_cell.angle_beta   90.00
_cell.angle_gamma   90.00
#
_symmetry.space_group_name_H-M   'P 1'
#
loop_
_entity.id
_entity.type
_entity.pdbx_description
1 polymer ?
#
loop_
_entity_poly.entity_id
_entity_poly.type
_entity_poly.pdbx_seq_one_letter_code
_entity_poly.pdbx_strand_id
1 'polypeptide(L)'
;MGNIMNVTNRLNLAHWMSVALVAAAFAAAAAAMAQSQMTPEMRAQAKKVVQACKADLKQYCKGVQPGGGRIAACLQTNQANLTPKCQAALAEALSK
;
A
#
# COMPACT_ATOMS: atom_id res chain seq x y z
N MET A 1 -19.12 -32.33 -49.40
CA MET A 1 -18.98 -32.39 -47.92
C MET A 1 -17.60 -31.93 -47.41
N GLY A 2 -16.80 -31.16 -48.18
CA GLY A 2 -15.44 -30.72 -47.77
C GLY A 2 -15.33 -29.28 -47.25
N ASN A 3 -16.36 -28.44 -47.40
CA ASN A 3 -16.29 -27.01 -47.02
C ASN A 3 -16.66 -26.75 -45.55
N ILE A 4 -17.53 -27.57 -44.96
CA ILE A 4 -18.05 -27.35 -43.60
C ILE A 4 -16.95 -27.55 -42.55
N MET A 5 -16.15 -28.62 -42.68
CA MET A 5 -15.07 -28.95 -41.73
C MET A 5 -13.93 -27.92 -41.73
N ASN A 6 -13.68 -27.24 -42.85
CA ASN A 6 -12.71 -26.13 -42.96
C ASN A 6 -13.25 -24.85 -42.30
N VAL A 7 -14.56 -24.60 -42.41
CA VAL A 7 -15.24 -23.46 -41.76
C VAL A 7 -15.27 -23.63 -40.25
N THR A 8 -15.60 -24.81 -39.72
CA THR A 8 -15.57 -25.06 -38.26
C THR A 8 -14.16 -24.96 -37.68
N ASN A 9 -13.13 -25.44 -38.41
CA ASN A 9 -11.74 -25.32 -37.98
C ASN A 9 -11.24 -23.86 -37.95
N ARG A 10 -11.61 -23.06 -38.97
CA ARG A 10 -11.29 -21.61 -39.02
C ARG A 10 -12.04 -20.81 -37.96
N LEU A 11 -13.30 -21.16 -37.69
CA LEU A 11 -14.13 -20.52 -36.67
C LEU A 11 -13.63 -20.86 -35.27
N ASN A 12 -13.21 -22.11 -35.03
CA ASN A 12 -12.53 -22.52 -33.81
C ASN A 12 -11.19 -21.77 -33.67
N LEU A 13 -10.32 -21.78 -34.67
CA LEU A 13 -9.04 -21.06 -34.62
C LEU A 13 -9.20 -19.55 -34.35
N ALA A 14 -10.19 -18.91 -34.99
CA ALA A 14 -10.54 -17.52 -34.73
C ALA A 14 -11.10 -17.30 -33.31
N HIS A 15 -11.92 -18.22 -32.79
CA HIS A 15 -12.44 -18.17 -31.43
C HIS A 15 -11.31 -18.30 -30.39
N TRP A 16 -10.36 -19.22 -30.60
CA TRP A 16 -9.19 -19.39 -29.73
C TRP A 16 -8.24 -18.19 -29.81
N MET A 17 -8.10 -17.57 -31.00
CA MET A 17 -7.35 -16.31 -31.16
C MET A 17 -8.04 -15.13 -30.46
N SER A 18 -9.37 -15.03 -30.51
CA SER A 18 -10.14 -14.01 -29.79
C SER A 18 -10.09 -14.23 -28.27
N VAL A 19 -10.18 -15.48 -27.81
CA VAL A 19 -10.04 -15.84 -26.39
C VAL A 19 -8.62 -15.56 -25.89
N ALA A 20 -7.57 -15.82 -26.69
CA ALA A 20 -6.20 -15.48 -26.34
C ALA A 20 -5.96 -13.97 -26.25
N LEU A 21 -6.55 -13.19 -27.17
CA LEU A 21 -6.51 -11.72 -27.13
C LEU A 21 -7.22 -11.14 -25.91
N VAL A 22 -8.39 -11.70 -25.54
CA VAL A 22 -9.12 -11.28 -24.34
C VAL A 22 -8.38 -11.71 -23.07
N ALA A 23 -7.84 -12.93 -22.99
CA ALA A 23 -7.05 -13.40 -21.85
C ALA A 23 -5.78 -12.56 -21.62
N ALA A 24 -5.10 -12.12 -22.68
CA ALA A 24 -3.96 -11.22 -22.59
C ALA A 24 -4.34 -9.83 -22.02
N ALA A 25 -5.57 -9.35 -22.29
CA ALA A 25 -6.08 -8.11 -21.71
C ALA A 25 -6.44 -8.24 -20.22
N PHE A 26 -6.82 -9.43 -19.74
CA PHE A 26 -7.09 -9.68 -18.31
C PHE A 26 -5.82 -9.90 -17.47
N ALA A 27 -4.69 -10.27 -18.08
CA ALA A 27 -3.40 -10.41 -17.37
C ALA A 27 -2.81 -9.05 -16.91
N ALA A 28 -3.18 -7.94 -17.55
CA ALA A 28 -2.71 -6.60 -17.19
C ALA A 28 -3.41 -6.00 -15.95
N ALA A 29 -4.59 -6.51 -15.57
CA ALA A 29 -5.37 -5.98 -14.45
C ALA A 29 -4.97 -6.58 -13.08
N ALA A 30 -4.25 -7.72 -13.05
CA ALA A 30 -3.83 -8.37 -11.81
C ALA A 30 -2.62 -7.71 -11.14
N ALA A 31 -1.79 -6.98 -11.91
CA ALA A 31 -0.60 -6.30 -11.37
C ALA A 31 -0.92 -5.00 -10.62
N ALA A 32 -2.11 -4.42 -10.83
CA ALA A 32 -2.49 -3.11 -10.28
C ALA A 32 -3.11 -3.16 -8.87
N MET A 33 -3.51 -4.33 -8.37
CA MET A 33 -4.18 -4.47 -7.06
C MET A 33 -3.24 -4.88 -5.90
N ALA A 34 -1.93 -5.01 -6.15
CA ALA A 34 -0.96 -5.36 -5.11
C ALA A 34 -0.28 -4.15 -4.43
N GLN A 35 -0.46 -2.93 -4.96
CA GLN A 35 0.37 -1.78 -4.58
C GLN A 35 -0.22 -0.92 -3.44
N SER A 36 -1.43 -1.21 -2.95
CA SER A 36 -2.05 -0.51 -1.83
C SER A 36 -1.68 -1.08 -0.45
N GLN A 37 -0.71 -1.99 -0.40
CA GLN A 37 -0.30 -2.63 0.84
C GLN A 37 0.77 -1.79 1.52
N MET A 38 0.31 -0.91 2.42
CA MET A 38 1.09 -0.35 3.52
C MET A 38 2.03 -1.44 4.05
N THR A 39 3.33 -1.33 3.74
CA THR A 39 4.25 -2.45 3.94
C THR A 39 4.29 -2.81 5.44
N PRO A 40 4.47 -4.09 5.79
CA PRO A 40 4.64 -4.50 7.19
C PRO A 40 5.76 -3.70 7.88
N GLU A 41 6.74 -3.23 7.13
CA GLU A 41 7.82 -2.35 7.59
C GLU A 41 7.32 -0.97 8.04
N MET A 42 6.43 -0.32 7.27
CA MET A 42 5.88 0.99 7.64
C MET A 42 5.07 0.91 8.94
N ARG A 43 4.32 -0.18 9.15
CA ARG A 43 3.59 -0.41 10.40
C ARG A 43 4.54 -0.65 11.57
N ALA A 44 5.65 -1.35 11.35
CA ALA A 44 6.68 -1.56 12.37
C ALA A 44 7.36 -0.24 12.76
N GLN A 45 7.70 0.62 11.79
CA GLN A 45 8.26 1.95 12.05
C GLN A 45 7.28 2.84 12.82
N ALA A 46 6.01 2.90 12.41
CA ALA A 46 4.98 3.63 13.13
C ALA A 46 4.85 3.16 14.59
N LYS A 47 4.91 1.84 14.83
CA LYS A 47 4.93 1.28 16.19
C LYS A 47 6.17 1.72 16.98
N LYS A 48 7.35 1.73 16.38
CA LYS A 48 8.59 2.21 17.03
C LYS A 48 8.44 3.67 17.49
N VAL A 49 7.94 4.55 16.63
CA VAL A 49 7.69 5.96 16.98
C VAL A 49 6.71 6.06 18.14
N VAL A 50 5.56 5.36 18.07
CA VAL A 50 4.55 5.38 19.15
C VAL A 50 5.13 4.87 20.48
N GLN A 51 5.98 3.85 20.46
CA GLN A 51 6.62 3.33 21.67
C GLN A 51 7.65 4.31 22.24
N ALA A 52 8.49 4.90 21.38
CA ALA A 52 9.48 5.89 21.78
C ALA A 52 8.84 7.16 22.36
N CYS A 53 7.72 7.58 21.75
CA CYS A 53 6.99 8.79 22.11
C CYS A 53 5.86 8.56 23.12
N LYS A 54 5.75 7.40 23.76
CA LYS A 54 4.58 7.04 24.58
C LYS A 54 4.28 8.06 25.71
N ALA A 55 5.31 8.59 26.36
CA ALA A 55 5.16 9.62 27.39
C ALA A 55 4.71 10.95 26.78
N ASP A 56 5.38 11.37 25.71
CA ASP A 56 5.08 12.61 24.98
C ASP A 56 3.67 12.60 24.37
N LEU A 57 3.22 11.46 23.85
CA LEU A 57 1.88 11.29 23.30
C LEU A 57 0.79 11.47 24.36
N LYS A 58 1.04 11.01 25.59
CA LYS A 58 0.10 11.20 26.69
C LYS A 58 0.04 12.66 27.14
N GLN A 59 1.16 13.37 27.04
CA GLN A 59 1.29 14.76 27.48
C GLN A 59 0.75 15.75 26.46
N TYR A 60 1.17 15.62 25.20
CA TYR A 60 0.95 16.62 24.16
C TYR A 60 -0.09 16.21 23.10
N CYS A 61 -0.27 14.90 22.88
CA CYS A 61 -1.15 14.37 21.82
C CYS A 61 -2.35 13.58 22.36
N LYS A 62 -2.80 13.89 23.58
CA LYS A 62 -3.93 13.22 24.20
C LYS A 62 -5.21 13.46 23.36
N GLY A 63 -5.89 12.36 23.01
CA GLY A 63 -7.11 12.41 22.20
C GLY A 63 -6.88 12.38 20.69
N VAL A 64 -5.64 12.41 20.21
CA VAL A 64 -5.33 12.22 18.79
C VAL A 64 -5.62 10.77 18.42
N GLN A 65 -6.56 10.57 17.51
CA GLN A 65 -6.89 9.23 17.02
C GLN A 65 -5.76 8.70 16.10
N PRO A 66 -5.36 7.43 16.24
CA PRO A 66 -4.40 6.79 15.34
C PRO A 66 -4.85 6.77 13.88
N GLY A 67 -3.89 6.57 12.97
CA GLY A 67 -4.11 6.48 11.53
C GLY A 67 -4.04 7.81 10.77
N GLY A 68 -3.84 7.72 9.46
CA GLY A 68 -3.79 8.88 8.56
C GLY A 68 -2.69 9.89 8.87
N GLY A 69 -1.59 9.47 9.54
CA GLY A 69 -0.48 10.37 9.89
C GLY A 69 -0.76 11.36 11.03
N ARG A 70 -1.96 11.38 11.62
CA ARG A 70 -2.37 12.37 12.64
C ARG A 70 -1.45 12.42 13.87
N ILE A 71 -0.96 11.27 14.32
CA ILE A 71 -0.02 11.17 15.44
C ILE A 71 1.33 11.83 15.08
N ALA A 72 1.84 11.57 13.87
CA ALA A 72 3.10 12.17 13.43
C ALA A 72 2.98 13.69 13.29
N ALA A 73 1.85 14.18 12.77
CA ALA A 73 1.56 15.62 12.70
C ALA A 73 1.53 16.27 14.09
N CYS A 74 0.85 15.65 15.07
CA CYS A 74 0.84 16.18 16.43
C CYS A 74 2.23 16.23 17.07
N LEU A 75 3.03 15.18 16.86
CA LEU A 75 4.41 15.13 17.35
C LEU A 75 5.28 16.21 16.68
N GLN A 76 5.15 16.42 15.35
CA GLN A 76 5.86 17.49 14.64
C GLN A 76 5.50 18.88 15.19
N THR A 77 4.23 19.17 15.43
CA THR A 77 3.81 20.45 16.04
C THR A 77 4.43 20.67 17.42
N ASN A 78 4.63 19.60 18.18
CA ASN A 78 5.19 19.66 19.53
C ASN A 78 6.70 19.35 19.59
N GLN A 79 7.39 19.28 18.45
CA GLN A 79 8.73 18.69 18.36
C GLN A 79 9.72 19.25 19.39
N ALA A 80 9.69 20.56 19.63
CA ALA A 80 10.55 21.25 20.61
C ALA A 80 10.32 20.81 22.07
N ASN A 81 9.12 20.33 22.40
CA ASN A 81 8.72 19.92 23.75
C ASN A 81 8.84 18.41 23.99
N LEU A 82 9.13 17.64 22.94
CA LEU A 82 9.27 16.19 23.02
C LEU A 82 10.58 15.80 23.72
N THR A 83 10.57 14.63 24.36
CA THR A 83 11.82 14.03 24.84
C THR A 83 12.83 13.80 23.71
N PRO A 84 14.15 13.86 23.99
CA PRO A 84 15.18 13.58 22.97
C PRO A 84 15.00 12.22 22.29
N LYS A 85 14.53 11.23 23.05
CA LYS A 85 14.21 9.89 22.54
C LYS A 85 13.11 9.93 21.47
N CYS A 86 12.04 10.68 21.71
CA CYS A 86 10.94 10.80 20.77
C CYS A 86 11.35 11.63 19.53
N GLN A 87 12.12 12.70 19.71
CA GLN A 87 12.66 13.49 18.59
C GLN A 87 13.53 12.62 17.67
N ALA A 88 14.43 11.80 18.22
CA ALA A 88 15.27 10.90 17.43
C ALA A 88 14.44 9.88 16.65
N ALA A 89 13.47 9.24 17.30
CA ALA A 89 12.59 8.27 16.64
C ALA A 89 11.73 8.91 15.54
N LEU A 90 11.24 10.14 15.75
CA LEU A 90 10.50 10.89 14.74
C LEU A 90 11.39 11.27 13.55
N ALA A 91 12.62 11.70 13.79
CA ALA A 91 13.58 12.01 12.72
C ALA A 91 13.93 10.76 11.90
N GLU A 92 14.20 9.63 12.55
CA GLU A 92 14.47 8.35 11.87
C GLU A 92 13.29 7.94 10.98
N ALA A 93 12.06 8.10 11.46
CA ALA A 93 10.85 7.76 10.70
C ALA A 93 10.54 8.71 9.54
N LEU A 94 10.98 9.97 9.59
CA LEU A 94 10.79 10.97 8.54
C LEU A 94 11.94 11.01 7.51
N SER A 95 13.08 10.38 7.83
CA SER A 95 14.24 10.27 6.93
C SER A 95 14.13 9.15 5.88
N LYS A 96 13.00 8.43 5.85
CA LYS A 96 12.69 7.35 4.91
C LYS A 96 11.54 7.74 4.00
#